data_AF-A0A7Y8LLL5-F1
#
_entry.id   AF-A0A7Y8LLL5-F1
#
_cell.length_a   1.000
_cell.length_b   1.000
_cell.length_c   1.000
_cell.angle_alpha   90.00
_cell.angle_beta   90.00
_cell.angle_gamma   90.00
#
_symmetry.space_group_name_H-M   'P 1'
#
loop_
_entity.id
_entity.type
_entity.pdbx_description
1 polymer ?
#
loop_
_entity_poly.entity_id
_entity_poly.type
_entity_poly.pdbx_seq_one_letter_code
_entity_poly.pdbx_strand_id
1 'polypeptide(L)'
;MNRIITLIYIVFITSLVLIGCSELENNLTSVAKPGIHGEGVLNVNSPNFHGNYFDKLKFKDCQNCHAKNFQGGLTPVNCADANCHPAVKIHANMAGVNDQTSSNFHGRYLLKNSLSDCQQCHGDNFAGGLSSPSCVSCHSSISVHKAGLTDPSSANFHGKNTLSGNFANCQSCHGDNFTGGISSPSCTSCHSAITVHKTGINDPNSANFHGKYPIPNGFADCQGCHGSNFSGGNLSPSCATCHSAINVHKAGILNPASAEFHGKYQLTNGFSDCQSCHGEDFSGGTLSPSCRTCHSTINVHKIGILTPTSPDFHGKFLAANNWNLPDCKQCHGSNYSGGSISSSCLTCHSQPAGPEACNTCHGDFSNPSKTAPPQDLSGNTSTTFKGVGAHDKHLNTNSLGKTIECETCHTVPNSLTSSGHLDGNLPAEVNFTGLAIFNAAGNANYSSSTITCANTYCHGNFEFNKSDALLANQFAYSADKMIGANKSVVWNKVDGTEAVCGSCHGLPPIGHTNFGGLNTCVNCHMGVVNAQGQIINQQKHINGEKNVFGN
;
A
#
# COMPACT_ATOMS: atom_id res chain seq x y z
N MET A 1 -2.47 -82.99 66.82
CA MET A 1 -2.72 -81.59 67.21
C MET A 1 -3.07 -80.69 66.02
N ASN A 2 -2.35 -80.76 64.88
CA ASN A 2 -2.62 -79.89 63.71
C ASN A 2 -3.99 -80.05 63.04
N ARG A 3 -4.58 -81.25 62.99
CA ARG A 3 -5.89 -81.44 62.32
C ARG A 3 -7.07 -80.82 63.06
N ILE A 4 -6.98 -80.69 64.39
CA ILE A 4 -8.04 -80.07 65.22
C ILE A 4 -7.98 -78.54 65.08
N ILE A 5 -6.76 -77.97 64.99
CA ILE A 5 -6.56 -76.53 64.81
C ILE A 5 -7.06 -76.08 63.43
N THR A 6 -6.82 -76.86 62.37
CA THR A 6 -7.35 -76.56 61.03
C THR A 6 -8.87 -76.63 60.97
N LEU A 7 -9.51 -77.57 61.68
CA LEU A 7 -10.97 -77.66 61.73
C LEU A 7 -11.58 -76.48 62.49
N ILE A 8 -10.96 -76.05 63.59
CA ILE A 8 -11.39 -74.86 64.34
C ILE A 8 -11.23 -73.61 63.48
N TYR A 9 -10.14 -73.48 62.70
CA TYR A 9 -9.92 -72.34 61.81
C TYR A 9 -10.93 -72.29 60.65
N ILE A 10 -11.29 -73.45 60.08
CA ILE A 10 -12.29 -73.52 59.02
C ILE A 10 -13.67 -73.18 59.57
N VAL A 11 -14.04 -73.71 60.75
CA VAL A 11 -15.31 -73.37 61.43
C VAL A 11 -15.37 -71.88 61.77
N PHE A 12 -14.27 -71.30 62.25
CA PHE A 12 -14.17 -69.87 62.59
C PHE A 12 -14.26 -68.97 61.34
N ILE A 13 -13.63 -69.36 60.21
CA ILE A 13 -13.73 -68.62 58.94
C ILE A 13 -15.13 -68.76 58.33
N THR A 14 -15.76 -69.93 58.37
CA THR A 14 -17.16 -70.06 57.92
C THR A 14 -18.15 -69.32 58.84
N SER A 15 -17.85 -69.21 60.14
CA SER A 15 -18.60 -68.38 61.08
C SER A 15 -18.44 -66.88 60.76
N LEU A 16 -17.23 -66.42 60.42
CA LEU A 16 -16.97 -65.04 60.02
C LEU A 16 -17.61 -64.66 58.67
N VAL A 17 -17.70 -65.60 57.72
CA VAL A 17 -18.40 -65.38 56.44
C VAL A 17 -19.92 -65.36 56.62
N LEU A 18 -20.48 -66.08 57.60
CA LEU A 18 -21.90 -66.01 57.95
C LEU A 18 -22.28 -64.74 58.75
N ILE A 19 -21.32 -64.14 59.46
CA ILE A 19 -21.53 -62.86 60.18
C ILE A 19 -21.39 -61.65 59.23
N GLY A 20 -20.65 -61.79 58.12
CA GLY A 20 -20.43 -60.73 57.12
C GLY A 20 -21.59 -60.45 56.15
N CYS A 21 -22.71 -61.19 56.24
CA CYS A 21 -23.88 -61.00 55.37
C CYS A 21 -25.19 -60.73 56.13
N SER A 22 -25.12 -60.16 57.34
CA SER A 22 -26.32 -59.77 58.08
C SER A 22 -26.13 -58.48 58.89
N GLU A 23 -25.73 -57.40 58.24
CA GLU A 23 -26.21 -56.08 58.63
C GLU A 23 -27.37 -55.68 57.69
N LEU A 24 -28.45 -56.46 57.76
CA LEU A 24 -29.77 -55.87 57.56
C LEU A 24 -30.04 -55.09 58.85
N GLU A 25 -30.08 -53.76 58.76
CA GLU A 25 -30.70 -52.95 59.80
C GLU A 25 -32.17 -53.36 59.93
N ASN A 26 -32.46 -54.30 60.83
CA ASN A 26 -33.81 -54.75 61.15
C ASN A 26 -34.54 -53.81 62.12
N ASN A 27 -34.14 -52.53 62.19
CA ASN A 27 -34.96 -51.47 62.78
C ASN A 27 -35.87 -50.85 61.72
N LEU A 28 -36.56 -51.70 60.95
CA LEU A 28 -37.73 -51.27 60.18
C LEU A 28 -38.87 -51.08 61.17
N THR A 29 -38.96 -49.89 61.77
CA THR A 29 -40.28 -49.38 62.13
C THR A 29 -41.11 -49.44 60.86
N SER A 30 -42.17 -50.25 60.84
CA SER A 30 -43.14 -50.20 59.76
C SER A 30 -43.66 -48.76 59.72
N VAL A 31 -43.23 -47.98 58.73
CA VAL A 31 -43.76 -46.63 58.55
C VAL A 31 -45.24 -46.83 58.23
N ALA A 32 -46.10 -46.42 59.15
CA ALA A 32 -47.53 -46.37 58.91
C ALA A 32 -47.76 -45.57 57.64
N LYS A 33 -48.16 -46.26 56.57
CA LYS A 33 -48.62 -45.77 55.26
C LYS A 33 -48.20 -44.30 55.02
N PRO A 34 -46.98 -44.02 54.53
CA PRO A 34 -46.56 -42.64 54.32
C PRO A 34 -47.52 -42.02 53.29
N GLY A 35 -48.35 -41.08 53.74
CA GLY A 35 -49.48 -40.51 53.01
C GLY A 35 -49.12 -39.66 51.78
N ILE A 36 -47.87 -39.77 51.32
CA ILE A 36 -47.27 -39.00 50.23
C ILE A 36 -47.59 -39.62 48.86
N HIS A 37 -47.91 -40.92 48.81
CA HIS A 37 -48.26 -41.67 47.58
C HIS A 37 -49.74 -42.08 47.53
N GLY A 38 -50.62 -41.09 47.47
CA GLY A 38 -52.08 -41.27 47.35
C GLY A 38 -52.60 -41.30 45.91
N GLU A 39 -53.92 -41.37 45.75
CA GLU A 39 -54.58 -41.28 44.44
C GLU A 39 -54.30 -39.91 43.78
N GLY A 40 -53.95 -39.93 42.48
CA GLY A 40 -53.57 -38.74 41.73
C GLY A 40 -52.10 -38.33 41.83
N VAL A 41 -51.27 -39.04 42.59
CA VAL A 41 -49.84 -38.68 42.81
C VAL A 41 -48.99 -38.64 41.54
N LEU A 42 -49.35 -39.39 40.50
CA LEU A 42 -48.68 -39.38 39.19
C LEU A 42 -49.37 -38.48 38.15
N ASN A 43 -50.50 -37.86 38.48
CA ASN A 43 -51.23 -36.97 37.58
C ASN A 43 -50.84 -35.52 37.87
N VAL A 44 -50.13 -34.87 36.94
CA VAL A 44 -49.69 -33.47 37.04
C VAL A 44 -50.81 -32.47 37.35
N ASN A 45 -52.04 -32.79 36.97
CA ASN A 45 -53.20 -31.93 37.22
C ASN A 45 -53.91 -32.24 38.55
N SER A 46 -53.43 -33.22 39.32
CA SER A 46 -53.97 -33.54 40.63
C SER A 46 -53.41 -32.60 41.70
N PRO A 47 -54.22 -32.13 42.66
CA PRO A 47 -53.69 -31.43 43.84
C PRO A 47 -52.71 -32.30 44.65
N ASN A 48 -52.81 -33.63 44.52
CA ASN A 48 -51.93 -34.60 45.19
C ASN A 48 -50.70 -34.98 44.36
N PHE A 49 -50.45 -34.31 43.22
CA PHE A 49 -49.31 -34.61 42.36
C PHE A 49 -47.99 -34.57 43.14
N HIS A 50 -47.13 -35.58 42.93
CA HIS A 50 -45.91 -35.73 43.72
C HIS A 50 -44.95 -34.53 43.60
N GLY A 51 -44.98 -33.80 42.47
CA GLY A 51 -44.20 -32.58 42.28
C GLY A 51 -44.45 -31.51 43.34
N ASN A 52 -45.66 -31.46 43.92
CA ASN A 52 -46.05 -30.47 44.92
C ASN A 52 -45.40 -30.70 46.31
N TYR A 53 -44.84 -31.88 46.57
CA TYR A 53 -44.18 -32.14 47.85
C TYR A 53 -42.76 -31.57 47.92
N PHE A 54 -42.17 -31.18 46.79
CA PHE A 54 -40.85 -30.52 46.75
C PHE A 54 -40.84 -29.09 47.29
N ASP A 55 -42.03 -28.53 47.57
CA ASP A 55 -42.18 -27.26 48.31
C ASP A 55 -41.91 -27.44 49.82
N LYS A 56 -41.96 -28.68 50.32
CA LYS A 56 -41.87 -29.01 51.75
C LYS A 56 -40.75 -29.98 52.10
N LEU A 57 -40.29 -30.79 51.14
CA LEU A 57 -39.29 -31.84 51.33
C LEU A 57 -38.15 -31.67 50.33
N LYS A 58 -36.91 -31.87 50.78
CA LYS A 58 -35.70 -31.88 49.95
C LYS A 58 -35.42 -33.29 49.45
N PHE A 59 -34.63 -33.42 48.37
CA PHE A 59 -34.19 -34.72 47.85
C PHE A 59 -33.57 -35.62 48.94
N LYS A 60 -32.84 -35.06 49.90
CA LYS A 60 -32.27 -35.80 51.04
C LYS A 60 -33.35 -36.41 51.94
N ASP A 61 -34.49 -35.76 52.08
CA ASP A 61 -35.61 -36.26 52.90
C ASP A 61 -36.29 -37.46 52.22
N CYS A 62 -36.33 -37.46 50.88
CA CYS A 62 -36.84 -38.57 50.07
C CYS A 62 -35.91 -39.80 50.10
N GLN A 63 -34.58 -39.60 50.24
CA GLN A 63 -33.59 -40.68 50.32
C GLN A 63 -33.78 -41.57 51.55
N ASN A 64 -34.49 -41.09 52.58
CA ASN A 64 -34.87 -41.88 53.74
C ASN A 64 -35.77 -43.07 53.39
N CYS A 65 -36.54 -42.97 52.29
CA CYS A 65 -37.46 -44.03 51.85
C CYS A 65 -37.09 -44.64 50.49
N HIS A 66 -36.42 -43.89 49.61
CA HIS A 66 -36.18 -44.26 48.20
C HIS A 66 -34.73 -44.65 47.88
N ALA A 67 -33.97 -45.09 48.88
CA ALA A 67 -32.52 -45.30 48.83
C ALA A 67 -31.73 -44.09 48.31
N LYS A 68 -30.41 -44.14 48.52
CA LYS A 68 -29.53 -43.01 48.21
C LYS A 68 -29.50 -42.65 46.71
N ASN A 69 -29.74 -43.62 45.84
CA ASN A 69 -29.72 -43.46 44.39
C ASN A 69 -31.11 -43.29 43.77
N PHE A 70 -32.19 -43.24 44.56
CA PHE A 70 -33.58 -43.14 44.06
C PHE A 70 -34.02 -44.30 43.15
N GLN A 71 -33.31 -45.44 43.20
CA GLN A 71 -33.58 -46.64 42.39
C GLN A 71 -34.40 -47.70 43.14
N GLY A 72 -35.20 -47.28 44.13
CA GLY A 72 -36.01 -48.14 45.01
C GLY A 72 -35.56 -48.03 46.47
N GLY A 73 -36.22 -48.71 47.41
CA GLY A 73 -35.88 -48.63 48.84
C GLY A 73 -36.92 -49.38 49.68
N LEU A 74 -37.48 -48.71 50.69
CA LEU A 74 -38.67 -49.19 51.41
C LEU A 74 -39.95 -49.14 50.55
N THR A 75 -39.85 -48.54 49.36
CA THR A 75 -40.92 -48.48 48.36
C THR A 75 -40.42 -49.08 47.03
N PRO A 76 -41.31 -49.70 46.22
CA PRO A 76 -40.93 -50.35 44.96
C PRO A 76 -40.83 -49.38 43.76
N VAL A 77 -40.82 -48.06 43.99
CA VAL A 77 -40.84 -47.06 42.91
C VAL A 77 -39.42 -46.57 42.63
N ASN A 78 -38.98 -46.73 41.37
CA ASN A 78 -37.71 -46.21 40.86
C ASN A 78 -37.95 -44.83 40.24
N CYS A 79 -37.45 -43.78 40.90
CA CYS A 79 -37.61 -42.41 40.40
C CYS A 79 -36.66 -42.11 39.23
N ALA A 80 -35.56 -42.85 39.12
CA ALA A 80 -34.54 -42.67 38.09
C ALA A 80 -34.81 -43.51 36.82
N ASP A 81 -36.04 -43.96 36.62
CA ASP A 81 -36.45 -44.63 35.39
C ASP A 81 -36.78 -43.62 34.28
N ALA A 82 -36.89 -44.10 33.05
CA ALA A 82 -37.16 -43.28 31.88
C ALA A 82 -38.57 -42.65 31.89
N ASN A 83 -39.47 -43.14 32.75
CA ASN A 83 -40.88 -42.74 32.77
C ASN A 83 -41.18 -41.68 33.85
N CYS A 84 -40.28 -41.48 34.81
CA CYS A 84 -40.45 -40.55 35.91
C CYS A 84 -39.43 -39.40 35.84
N HIS A 85 -38.19 -39.61 36.31
CA HIS A 85 -37.15 -38.57 36.37
C HIS A 85 -35.78 -39.10 35.91
N PRO A 86 -35.54 -39.24 34.59
CA PRO A 86 -34.29 -39.82 34.07
C PRO A 86 -33.03 -39.04 34.48
N ALA A 87 -33.15 -37.73 34.76
CA ALA A 87 -32.05 -36.85 35.16
C ALA A 87 -31.80 -36.78 36.68
N VAL A 88 -32.66 -37.35 37.54
CA VAL A 88 -32.55 -37.18 39.01
C VAL A 88 -31.28 -37.80 39.59
N LYS A 89 -30.74 -38.82 38.92
CA LYS A 89 -29.51 -39.52 39.32
C LYS A 89 -28.28 -38.61 39.34
N ILE A 90 -28.31 -37.48 38.63
CA ILE A 90 -27.23 -36.49 38.57
C ILE A 90 -26.97 -35.86 39.95
N HIS A 91 -27.97 -35.84 40.84
CA HIS A 91 -27.85 -35.32 42.22
C HIS A 91 -27.74 -36.42 43.28
N ALA A 92 -27.56 -37.68 42.88
CA ALA A 92 -27.41 -38.81 43.81
C ALA A 92 -26.06 -38.80 44.55
N ASN A 93 -25.02 -38.19 43.97
CA ASN A 93 -23.72 -37.99 44.59
C ASN A 93 -23.25 -36.54 44.41
N MET A 94 -23.26 -35.77 45.50
CA MET A 94 -22.84 -34.36 45.51
C MET A 94 -21.32 -34.18 45.74
N ALA A 95 -20.55 -35.24 45.94
CA ALA A 95 -19.10 -35.12 46.15
C ALA A 95 -18.40 -34.77 44.82
N GLY A 96 -17.62 -33.69 44.81
CA GLY A 96 -16.86 -33.26 43.63
C GLY A 96 -17.70 -32.67 42.49
N VAL A 97 -18.97 -32.34 42.70
CA VAL A 97 -19.85 -31.77 41.65
C VAL A 97 -19.46 -30.34 41.24
N ASN A 98 -18.82 -29.58 42.13
CA ASN A 98 -18.36 -28.22 41.86
C ASN A 98 -16.85 -28.12 41.53
N ASP A 99 -16.15 -29.25 41.45
CA ASP A 99 -14.71 -29.31 41.18
C ASP A 99 -14.47 -29.74 39.72
N GLN A 100 -13.88 -28.88 38.90
CA GLN A 100 -13.65 -29.13 37.47
C GLN A 100 -12.71 -30.32 37.20
N THR A 101 -11.87 -30.68 38.16
CA THR A 101 -10.92 -31.80 38.08
C THR A 101 -11.57 -33.14 38.45
N SER A 102 -12.73 -33.10 39.11
CA SER A 102 -13.49 -34.29 39.50
C SER A 102 -14.13 -34.99 38.30
N SER A 103 -14.11 -36.32 38.32
CA SER A 103 -14.87 -37.15 37.37
C SER A 103 -16.39 -36.98 37.53
N ASN A 104 -16.84 -36.50 38.70
CA ASN A 104 -18.24 -36.22 39.03
C ASN A 104 -18.61 -34.74 38.85
N PHE A 105 -17.78 -33.94 38.16
CA PHE A 105 -18.05 -32.53 37.93
C PHE A 105 -19.39 -32.33 37.21
N HIS A 106 -20.24 -31.46 37.75
CA HIS A 106 -21.59 -31.19 37.26
C HIS A 106 -21.60 -30.75 35.79
N GLY A 107 -20.62 -29.95 35.37
CA GLY A 107 -20.49 -29.51 33.98
C GLY A 107 -20.25 -30.65 32.97
N ARG A 108 -19.72 -31.80 33.40
CA ARG A 108 -19.52 -32.97 32.52
C ARG A 108 -20.83 -33.70 32.18
N TYR A 109 -21.85 -33.60 33.05
CA TYR A 109 -23.17 -34.19 32.80
C TYR A 109 -23.96 -33.44 31.72
N LEU A 110 -23.75 -32.12 31.61
CA LEU A 110 -24.34 -31.26 30.57
C LEU A 110 -23.80 -31.57 29.17
N LEU A 111 -22.72 -32.35 29.04
CA LEU A 111 -22.11 -32.70 27.76
C LEU A 111 -22.86 -33.82 27.04
N LYS A 112 -23.60 -34.64 27.79
CA LYS A 112 -24.27 -35.85 27.30
C LYS A 112 -25.79 -35.76 27.32
N ASN A 113 -26.36 -34.68 27.87
CA ASN A 113 -27.80 -34.52 28.11
C ASN A 113 -28.25 -33.13 27.68
N SER A 114 -29.49 -33.00 27.20
CA SER A 114 -30.05 -31.72 26.76
C SER A 114 -30.30 -30.77 27.94
N LEU A 115 -30.03 -29.49 27.74
CA LEU A 115 -30.37 -28.43 28.70
C LEU A 115 -31.89 -28.32 28.94
N SER A 116 -32.72 -28.73 27.97
CA SER A 116 -34.19 -28.72 28.07
C SER A 116 -34.72 -29.52 29.25
N ASP A 117 -34.06 -30.65 29.55
CA ASP A 117 -34.52 -31.57 30.59
C ASP A 117 -34.23 -31.01 31.98
N CYS A 118 -33.23 -30.13 32.08
CA CYS A 118 -32.83 -29.47 33.31
C CYS A 118 -33.70 -28.22 33.61
N GLN A 119 -34.24 -27.56 32.57
CA GLN A 119 -35.10 -26.37 32.71
C GLN A 119 -36.35 -26.65 33.55
N GLN A 120 -36.85 -27.89 33.50
CA GLN A 120 -38.01 -28.33 34.29
C GLN A 120 -37.83 -28.16 35.80
N CYS A 121 -36.59 -28.20 36.30
CA CYS A 121 -36.28 -28.03 37.72
C CYS A 121 -35.51 -26.73 38.02
N HIS A 122 -34.64 -26.28 37.12
CA HIS A 122 -33.79 -25.09 37.34
C HIS A 122 -34.40 -23.78 36.80
N GLY A 123 -35.58 -23.86 36.16
CA GLY A 123 -36.27 -22.75 35.51
C GLY A 123 -35.78 -22.49 34.09
N ASP A 124 -36.63 -21.89 33.25
CA ASP A 124 -36.37 -21.66 31.82
C ASP A 124 -35.08 -20.84 31.56
N ASN A 125 -34.74 -19.95 32.49
CA ASN A 125 -33.55 -19.10 32.44
C ASN A 125 -32.41 -19.59 33.36
N PHE A 126 -32.56 -20.79 33.95
CA PHE A 126 -31.62 -21.36 34.92
C PHE A 126 -31.31 -20.45 36.11
N ALA A 127 -32.18 -19.48 36.39
CA ALA A 127 -32.02 -18.56 37.51
C ALA A 127 -32.32 -19.23 38.86
N GLY A 128 -32.76 -20.50 38.85
CA GLY A 128 -33.13 -21.28 40.02
C GLY A 128 -34.63 -21.27 40.28
N GLY A 129 -35.08 -22.23 41.10
CA GLY A 129 -36.46 -22.40 41.57
C GLY A 129 -36.49 -22.83 43.04
N LEU A 130 -37.67 -23.14 43.59
CA LEU A 130 -37.92 -23.38 45.03
C LEU A 130 -36.96 -24.40 45.70
N SER A 131 -36.37 -25.34 44.94
CA SER A 131 -35.42 -26.35 45.44
C SER A 131 -34.16 -26.55 44.57
N SER A 132 -33.94 -25.73 43.53
CA SER A 132 -32.86 -25.92 42.55
C SER A 132 -31.90 -24.72 42.53
N PRO A 133 -30.57 -24.93 42.64
CA PRO A 133 -29.60 -23.84 42.64
C PRO A 133 -29.63 -23.07 41.30
N SER A 134 -29.42 -21.76 41.41
CA SER A 134 -29.24 -20.88 40.26
C SER A 134 -27.92 -21.17 39.58
N CYS A 135 -27.94 -21.50 38.29
CA CYS A 135 -26.73 -21.66 37.50
C CYS A 135 -25.98 -20.33 37.37
N VAL A 136 -26.69 -19.20 37.52
CA VAL A 136 -26.14 -17.84 37.44
C VAL A 136 -25.14 -17.54 38.57
N SER A 137 -25.24 -18.25 39.71
CA SER A 137 -24.32 -18.10 40.84
C SER A 137 -22.88 -18.56 40.53
N CYS A 138 -22.70 -19.50 39.59
CA CYS A 138 -21.40 -19.96 39.11
C CYS A 138 -21.14 -19.54 37.64
N HIS A 139 -22.18 -19.23 36.87
CA HIS A 139 -22.11 -18.90 35.45
C HIS A 139 -22.88 -17.60 35.14
N SER A 140 -22.23 -16.45 35.33
CA SER A 140 -22.83 -15.12 35.15
C SER A 140 -23.43 -14.86 33.76
N SER A 141 -23.03 -15.62 32.74
CA SER A 141 -23.45 -15.44 31.34
C SER A 141 -24.42 -16.51 30.84
N ILE A 142 -24.84 -17.49 31.66
CA ILE A 142 -25.74 -18.58 31.19
C ILE A 142 -27.17 -18.10 30.91
N SER A 143 -27.59 -17.01 31.57
CA SER A 143 -28.93 -16.41 31.45
C SER A 143 -29.26 -15.85 30.05
N VAL A 144 -28.27 -15.81 29.15
CA VAL A 144 -28.46 -15.40 27.75
C VAL A 144 -29.13 -16.49 26.90
N HIS A 145 -29.11 -17.76 27.34
CA HIS A 145 -29.71 -18.89 26.63
C HIS A 145 -31.24 -18.94 26.80
N LYS A 146 -31.93 -17.95 26.22
CA LYS A 146 -33.39 -17.88 26.17
C LYS A 146 -33.93 -18.60 24.93
N ALA A 147 -35.16 -19.12 25.02
CA ALA A 147 -35.86 -19.65 23.86
C ALA A 147 -35.93 -18.60 22.73
N GLY A 148 -35.53 -19.01 21.52
CA GLY A 148 -35.48 -18.16 20.33
C GLY A 148 -34.26 -17.23 20.22
N LEU A 149 -33.18 -17.44 20.99
CA LEU A 149 -31.95 -16.62 20.93
C LEU A 149 -31.32 -16.56 19.52
N THR A 150 -31.44 -17.63 18.74
CA THR A 150 -30.88 -17.76 17.38
C THR A 150 -31.92 -17.59 16.29
N ASP A 151 -33.19 -17.35 16.64
CA ASP A 151 -34.28 -17.17 15.68
C ASP A 151 -34.48 -15.67 15.39
N PRO A 152 -34.22 -15.18 14.17
CA PRO A 152 -34.38 -13.77 13.81
C PRO A 152 -35.78 -13.20 14.03
N SER A 153 -36.81 -14.05 14.04
CA SER A 153 -38.20 -13.65 14.26
C SER A 153 -38.52 -13.46 15.75
N SER A 154 -37.76 -14.08 16.65
CA SER A 154 -37.97 -14.01 18.09
C SER A 154 -37.69 -12.62 18.68
N ALA A 155 -38.42 -12.28 19.75
CA ALA A 155 -38.13 -11.12 20.58
C ALA A 155 -36.82 -11.28 21.37
N ASN A 156 -36.40 -12.52 21.63
CA ASN A 156 -35.16 -12.85 22.34
C ASN A 156 -33.95 -13.00 21.41
N PHE A 157 -34.09 -12.71 20.11
CA PHE A 157 -32.99 -12.82 19.15
C PHE A 157 -31.79 -11.97 19.58
N HIS A 158 -30.58 -12.55 19.60
CA HIS A 158 -29.38 -11.83 20.02
C HIS A 158 -28.98 -10.72 19.05
N GLY A 159 -29.38 -10.78 17.78
CA GLY A 159 -29.17 -9.65 16.85
C GLY A 159 -30.04 -8.42 17.17
N LYS A 160 -31.08 -8.58 18.00
CA LYS A 160 -31.93 -7.47 18.49
C LYS A 160 -31.60 -7.05 19.93
N ASN A 161 -30.87 -7.88 20.68
CA ASN A 161 -30.58 -7.68 22.10
C ASN A 161 -29.09 -7.92 22.37
N THR A 162 -28.42 -6.97 23.01
CA THR A 162 -27.00 -7.09 23.36
C THR A 162 -26.73 -8.28 24.29
N LEU A 163 -25.80 -9.16 23.90
CA LEU A 163 -25.29 -10.20 24.80
C LEU A 163 -24.53 -9.53 25.95
N SER A 164 -24.91 -9.81 27.19
CA SER A 164 -24.22 -9.25 28.37
C SER A 164 -22.99 -10.12 28.70
N GLY A 165 -21.78 -9.59 28.48
CA GLY A 165 -20.51 -10.24 28.82
C GLY A 165 -19.44 -10.17 27.74
N ASN A 166 -18.17 -10.36 28.11
CA ASN A 166 -17.07 -10.47 27.16
C ASN A 166 -17.15 -11.82 26.41
N PHE A 167 -16.95 -11.84 25.09
CA PHE A 167 -16.88 -13.06 24.27
C PHE A 167 -15.93 -14.12 24.84
N ALA A 168 -14.85 -13.70 25.51
CA ALA A 168 -13.93 -14.61 26.21
C ALA A 168 -14.64 -15.52 27.23
N ASN A 169 -15.70 -15.04 27.88
CA ASN A 169 -16.47 -15.83 28.84
C ASN A 169 -17.25 -16.97 28.17
N CYS A 170 -17.60 -16.81 26.90
CA CYS A 170 -18.36 -17.79 26.11
C CYS A 170 -17.47 -18.88 25.49
N GLN A 171 -16.17 -18.61 25.27
CA GLN A 171 -15.22 -19.53 24.62
C GLN A 171 -15.05 -20.84 25.39
N SER A 172 -15.18 -20.81 26.72
CA SER A 172 -15.08 -21.99 27.59
C SER A 172 -16.05 -23.13 27.22
N CYS A 173 -17.23 -22.81 26.66
CA CYS A 173 -18.22 -23.78 26.21
C CYS A 173 -18.36 -23.81 24.68
N HIS A 174 -18.31 -22.66 24.01
CA HIS A 174 -18.48 -22.56 22.55
C HIS A 174 -17.20 -22.85 21.75
N GLY A 175 -16.08 -23.06 22.44
CA GLY A 175 -14.75 -23.23 21.86
C GLY A 175 -14.13 -21.88 21.48
N ASP A 176 -12.80 -21.85 21.41
CA ASP A 176 -12.02 -20.62 21.15
C ASP A 176 -12.43 -19.89 19.86
N ASN A 177 -12.93 -20.65 18.87
CA ASN A 177 -13.32 -20.14 17.56
C ASN A 177 -14.85 -20.04 17.38
N PHE A 178 -15.64 -20.29 18.43
CA PHE A 178 -17.10 -20.33 18.38
C PHE A 178 -17.68 -21.30 17.33
N THR A 179 -16.88 -22.28 16.88
CA THR A 179 -17.25 -23.30 15.90
C THR A 179 -18.00 -24.49 16.51
N GLY A 180 -18.41 -24.38 17.77
CA GLY A 180 -19.09 -25.43 18.52
C GLY A 180 -18.12 -26.26 19.35
N GLY A 181 -17.86 -25.79 20.56
CA GLY A 181 -17.12 -26.51 21.60
C GLY A 181 -17.95 -27.64 22.21
N ILE A 182 -17.97 -27.78 23.54
CA ILE A 182 -18.59 -28.91 24.23
C ILE A 182 -20.13 -28.84 24.11
N SER A 183 -20.65 -29.38 23.00
CA SER A 183 -22.07 -29.48 22.62
C SER A 183 -22.82 -28.16 22.39
N SER A 184 -22.11 -27.05 22.13
CA SER A 184 -22.71 -25.74 21.84
C SER A 184 -22.89 -25.49 20.33
N PRO A 185 -23.91 -24.71 19.90
CA PRO A 185 -24.11 -24.40 18.49
C PRO A 185 -22.93 -23.63 17.92
N SER A 186 -22.54 -23.97 16.69
CA SER A 186 -21.55 -23.19 15.95
C SER A 186 -22.14 -21.85 15.56
N CYS A 187 -21.52 -20.76 15.99
CA CYS A 187 -21.90 -19.42 15.56
C CYS A 187 -21.60 -19.20 14.07
N THR A 188 -20.73 -20.02 13.47
CA THR A 188 -20.31 -19.90 12.08
C THR A 188 -21.40 -20.20 11.05
N SER A 189 -22.50 -20.84 11.47
CA SER A 189 -23.65 -21.07 10.59
C SER A 189 -24.39 -19.78 10.23
N CYS A 190 -24.26 -18.74 11.06
CA CYS A 190 -24.85 -17.42 10.81
C CYS A 190 -23.80 -16.32 10.71
N HIS A 191 -22.62 -16.51 11.32
CA HIS A 191 -21.52 -15.54 11.36
C HIS A 191 -20.25 -16.12 10.74
N SER A 192 -20.14 -16.09 9.41
CA SER A 192 -19.00 -16.59 8.62
C SER A 192 -17.64 -16.11 9.15
N ALA A 193 -17.56 -14.84 9.56
CA ALA A 193 -16.34 -14.18 9.98
C ALA A 193 -16.05 -14.30 11.50
N ILE A 194 -16.90 -14.91 12.32
CA ILE A 194 -16.67 -14.94 13.78
C ILE A 194 -15.41 -15.74 14.18
N THR A 195 -15.00 -16.68 13.33
CA THR A 195 -13.83 -17.56 13.51
C THR A 195 -12.49 -16.82 13.55
N VAL A 196 -12.45 -15.54 13.16
CA VAL A 196 -11.25 -14.71 13.20
C VAL A 196 -10.88 -14.26 14.61
N HIS A 197 -11.83 -14.30 15.56
CA HIS A 197 -11.67 -13.86 16.96
C HIS A 197 -10.91 -14.88 17.82
N LYS A 198 -9.72 -15.26 17.39
CA LYS A 198 -8.82 -16.16 18.10
C LYS A 198 -7.83 -15.38 18.98
N THR A 199 -7.25 -16.07 19.95
CA THR A 199 -6.13 -15.54 20.72
C THR A 199 -5.00 -15.08 19.79
N GLY A 200 -4.52 -13.86 20.00
CA GLY A 200 -3.51 -13.21 19.17
C GLY A 200 -4.04 -12.48 17.93
N ILE A 201 -5.36 -12.21 17.82
CA ILE A 201 -5.96 -11.46 16.70
C ILE A 201 -5.37 -10.07 16.48
N ASN A 202 -4.88 -9.43 17.54
CA ASN A 202 -4.29 -8.09 17.51
C ASN A 202 -2.76 -8.08 17.58
N ASP A 203 -2.10 -9.24 17.62
CA ASP A 203 -0.64 -9.35 17.65
C ASP A 203 -0.09 -9.62 16.24
N PRO A 204 0.67 -8.69 15.62
CA PRO A 204 1.23 -8.87 14.27
C PRO A 204 2.07 -10.15 14.10
N ASN A 205 2.69 -10.62 15.18
CA ASN A 205 3.55 -11.82 15.16
C ASN A 205 2.75 -13.12 15.29
N SER A 206 1.49 -13.04 15.72
CA SER A 206 0.62 -14.22 15.84
C SER A 206 0.27 -14.81 14.48
N ALA A 207 0.17 -16.14 14.41
CA ALA A 207 -0.41 -16.84 13.26
C ALA A 207 -1.90 -16.48 13.05
N ASN A 208 -2.57 -16.04 14.12
CA ASN A 208 -3.97 -15.61 14.12
C ASN A 208 -4.13 -14.10 14.01
N PHE A 209 -3.12 -13.34 13.56
CA PHE A 209 -3.27 -11.90 13.36
C PHE A 209 -4.38 -11.58 12.34
N HIS A 210 -5.31 -10.67 12.64
CA HIS A 210 -6.44 -10.35 11.74
C HIS A 210 -6.00 -9.89 10.35
N GLY A 211 -4.85 -9.21 10.25
CA GLY A 211 -4.28 -8.79 8.96
C GLY A 211 -3.85 -9.94 8.04
N LYS A 212 -3.85 -11.20 8.52
CA LYS A 212 -3.54 -12.40 7.74
C LYS A 212 -4.79 -13.14 7.24
N TYR A 213 -6.00 -12.74 7.66
CA TYR A 213 -7.23 -13.45 7.29
C TYR A 213 -7.79 -13.01 5.94
N PRO A 214 -8.31 -13.95 5.13
CA PRO A 214 -8.98 -13.63 3.89
C PRO A 214 -10.32 -12.94 4.16
N ILE A 215 -10.54 -11.80 3.50
CA ILE A 215 -11.80 -11.05 3.55
C ILE A 215 -12.44 -11.01 2.15
N PRO A 216 -12.88 -12.15 1.59
CA PRO A 216 -13.29 -12.27 0.19
C PRO A 216 -14.52 -11.43 -0.19
N ASN A 217 -15.38 -11.09 0.78
CA ASN A 217 -16.54 -10.21 0.59
C ASN A 217 -16.29 -8.77 1.09
N GLY A 218 -15.02 -8.40 1.30
CA GLY A 218 -14.66 -7.15 1.97
C GLY A 218 -15.20 -7.08 3.40
N PHE A 219 -15.16 -5.90 4.01
CA PHE A 219 -15.52 -5.75 5.42
C PHE A 219 -17.02 -5.81 5.73
N ALA A 220 -17.88 -6.17 4.76
CA ALA A 220 -19.33 -6.22 4.91
C ALA A 220 -19.77 -7.12 6.08
N ASP A 221 -19.17 -8.30 6.19
CA ASP A 221 -19.44 -9.26 7.28
C ASP A 221 -19.03 -8.70 8.66
N CYS A 222 -18.03 -7.83 8.70
CA CYS A 222 -17.52 -7.20 9.92
C CYS A 222 -18.40 -6.02 10.37
N GLN A 223 -18.96 -5.25 9.43
CA GLN A 223 -19.78 -4.07 9.70
C GLN A 223 -21.04 -4.39 10.51
N GLY A 224 -21.56 -5.62 10.40
CA GLY A 224 -22.71 -6.07 11.20
C GLY A 224 -22.49 -6.03 12.72
N CYS A 225 -21.24 -6.17 13.17
CA CYS A 225 -20.89 -6.13 14.60
C CYS A 225 -20.02 -4.91 14.98
N HIS A 226 -19.13 -4.45 14.10
CA HIS A 226 -18.23 -3.32 14.36
C HIS A 226 -18.83 -1.96 13.98
N GLY A 227 -20.06 -1.95 13.46
CA GLY A 227 -20.74 -0.77 12.96
C GLY A 227 -20.37 -0.45 11.51
N SER A 228 -21.25 0.23 10.80
CA SER A 228 -21.08 0.60 9.38
C SER A 228 -19.81 1.42 9.12
N ASN A 229 -19.38 2.22 10.10
CA ASN A 229 -18.16 3.05 10.04
C ASN A 229 -16.99 2.47 10.85
N PHE A 230 -17.08 1.22 11.32
CA PHE A 230 -16.07 0.61 12.21
C PHE A 230 -15.76 1.42 13.48
N SER A 231 -16.71 2.25 13.90
CA SER A 231 -16.62 3.05 15.13
C SER A 231 -16.68 2.19 16.38
N GLY A 232 -17.01 0.90 16.25
CA GLY A 232 -17.17 -0.01 17.38
C GLY A 232 -18.45 0.26 18.18
N GLY A 233 -18.66 -0.57 19.21
CA GLY A 233 -19.77 -0.50 20.16
C GLY A 233 -19.43 -1.20 21.48
N ASN A 234 -20.43 -1.45 22.35
CA ASN A 234 -20.20 -2.01 23.71
C ASN A 234 -19.44 -3.36 23.76
N LEU A 235 -19.43 -4.13 22.66
CA LEU A 235 -18.80 -5.46 22.57
C LEU A 235 -17.77 -5.57 21.43
N SER A 236 -17.68 -4.58 20.55
CA SER A 236 -16.82 -4.61 19.36
C SER A 236 -15.83 -3.45 19.39
N PRO A 237 -14.52 -3.71 19.24
CA PRO A 237 -13.54 -2.63 19.20
C PRO A 237 -13.76 -1.75 17.97
N SER A 238 -13.42 -0.47 18.13
CA SER A 238 -13.32 0.45 16.99
C SER A 238 -12.08 0.11 16.17
N CYS A 239 -12.29 -0.31 14.93
CA CYS A 239 -11.17 -0.55 14.01
C CYS A 239 -10.46 0.77 13.69
N ALA A 240 -11.19 1.90 13.71
CA ALA A 240 -10.64 3.24 13.48
C ALA A 240 -9.60 3.68 14.52
N THR A 241 -9.55 3.04 15.69
CA THR A 241 -8.53 3.35 16.73
C THR A 241 -7.14 2.87 16.33
N CYS A 242 -7.05 1.77 15.58
CA CYS A 242 -5.78 1.23 15.08
C CYS A 242 -5.59 1.50 13.58
N HIS A 243 -6.69 1.66 12.83
CA HIS A 243 -6.72 1.84 11.38
C HIS A 243 -7.45 3.14 11.02
N SER A 244 -6.76 4.27 11.13
CA SER A 244 -7.28 5.63 10.87
C SER A 244 -8.00 5.76 9.52
N ALA A 245 -7.50 5.08 8.48
CA ALA A 245 -8.00 5.16 7.11
C ALA A 245 -9.02 4.07 6.74
N ILE A 246 -9.43 3.18 7.66
CA ILE A 246 -10.29 2.03 7.30
C ILE A 246 -11.70 2.44 6.87
N ASN A 247 -12.14 3.64 7.27
CA ASN A 247 -13.44 4.22 6.96
C ASN A 247 -13.66 4.50 5.46
N VAL A 248 -12.62 4.45 4.63
CA VAL A 248 -12.72 4.66 3.18
C VAL A 248 -13.40 3.48 2.46
N HIS A 249 -13.42 2.29 3.05
CA HIS A 249 -13.96 1.05 2.48
C HIS A 249 -15.50 0.98 2.55
N LYS A 250 -16.17 2.00 2.03
CA LYS A 250 -17.63 2.08 1.95
C LYS A 250 -18.15 1.63 0.59
N ALA A 251 -19.44 1.30 0.55
CA ALA A 251 -20.13 1.01 -0.70
C ALA A 251 -19.97 2.18 -1.69
N GLY A 252 -19.55 1.89 -2.91
CA GLY A 252 -19.32 2.89 -3.96
C GLY A 252 -17.91 3.49 -4.01
N ILE A 253 -16.94 2.97 -3.24
CA ILE A 253 -15.53 3.44 -3.25
C ILE A 253 -14.86 3.41 -4.63
N LEU A 254 -15.27 2.49 -5.51
CA LEU A 254 -14.76 2.37 -6.88
C LEU A 254 -15.62 3.07 -7.94
N ASN A 255 -16.77 3.65 -7.55
CA ASN A 255 -17.69 4.31 -8.48
C ASN A 255 -17.42 5.83 -8.50
N PRO A 256 -16.92 6.42 -9.60
CA PRO A 256 -16.64 7.86 -9.69
C PRO A 256 -17.84 8.76 -9.39
N ALA A 257 -19.06 8.29 -9.64
CA ALA A 257 -20.29 9.03 -9.35
C ALA A 257 -20.70 8.98 -7.87
N SER A 258 -20.12 8.09 -7.07
CA SER A 258 -20.42 7.97 -5.64
C SER A 258 -19.87 9.16 -4.85
N ALA A 259 -20.58 9.56 -3.79
CA ALA A 259 -20.04 10.47 -2.78
C ALA A 259 -18.83 9.85 -2.05
N GLU A 260 -18.80 8.52 -1.99
CA GLU A 260 -17.78 7.74 -1.28
C GLU A 260 -16.61 7.30 -2.19
N PHE A 261 -16.52 7.83 -3.41
CA PHE A 261 -15.42 7.52 -4.33
C PHE A 261 -14.05 7.84 -3.71
N HIS A 262 -13.10 6.89 -3.72
CA HIS A 262 -11.80 7.10 -3.06
C HIS A 262 -11.03 8.31 -3.60
N GLY A 263 -11.18 8.66 -4.87
CA GLY A 263 -10.53 9.85 -5.46
C GLY A 263 -11.03 11.19 -4.90
N LYS A 264 -12.08 11.21 -4.08
CA LYS A 264 -12.57 12.41 -3.37
C LYS A 264 -12.01 12.53 -1.95
N TYR A 265 -11.35 11.49 -1.43
CA TYR A 265 -10.76 11.50 -0.09
C TYR A 265 -9.42 12.24 -0.08
N GLN A 266 -9.25 13.18 0.84
CA GLN A 266 -8.01 13.92 1.04
C GLN A 266 -7.10 13.12 2.00
N LEU A 267 -5.97 12.62 1.48
CA LEU A 267 -4.99 11.90 2.29
C LEU A 267 -4.05 12.88 2.99
N THR A 268 -4.18 13.04 4.30
CA THR A 268 -3.39 14.00 5.09
C THR A 268 -1.94 13.54 5.30
N ASN A 269 -1.68 12.23 5.29
CA ASN A 269 -0.36 11.62 5.49
C ASN A 269 0.08 10.74 4.27
N GLY A 270 -0.42 11.07 3.08
CA GLY A 270 -0.17 10.30 1.87
C GLY A 270 -0.75 8.88 1.94
N PHE A 271 -0.17 7.95 1.18
CA PHE A 271 -0.65 6.57 1.08
C PHE A 271 -0.06 5.61 2.14
N SER A 272 0.72 6.12 3.07
CA SER A 272 1.44 5.35 4.11
C SER A 272 0.50 4.44 4.90
N ASP A 273 -0.66 4.97 5.29
CA ASP A 273 -1.68 4.24 6.06
C ASP A 273 -2.30 3.09 5.25
N CYS A 274 -2.27 3.17 3.91
CA CYS A 274 -2.82 2.19 2.99
C CYS A 274 -1.83 1.04 2.68
N GLN A 275 -0.51 1.31 2.73
CA GLN A 275 0.53 0.34 2.38
C GLN A 275 0.54 -0.90 3.29
N SER A 276 0.12 -0.72 4.55
CA SER A 276 -0.01 -1.79 5.55
C SER A 276 -0.89 -2.96 5.08
N CYS A 277 -1.88 -2.69 4.22
CA CYS A 277 -2.81 -3.68 3.67
C CYS A 277 -2.65 -3.88 2.15
N HIS A 278 -2.32 -2.82 1.40
CA HIS A 278 -2.21 -2.87 -0.06
C HIS A 278 -0.80 -3.22 -0.58
N GLY A 279 0.16 -3.44 0.34
CA GLY A 279 1.56 -3.68 0.01
C GLY A 279 2.34 -2.38 -0.13
N GLU A 280 3.65 -2.43 0.16
CA GLU A 280 4.54 -1.25 0.08
C GLU A 280 4.50 -0.56 -1.29
N ASP A 281 4.28 -1.36 -2.33
CA ASP A 281 4.33 -0.93 -3.73
C ASP A 281 2.93 -0.89 -4.37
N PHE A 282 1.87 -1.01 -3.55
CA PHE A 282 0.46 -1.09 -3.94
C PHE A 282 0.15 -2.14 -5.01
N SER A 283 1.04 -3.12 -5.19
CA SER A 283 0.80 -4.24 -6.09
C SER A 283 -0.33 -5.13 -5.61
N GLY A 284 -0.76 -4.97 -4.36
CA GLY A 284 -1.77 -5.83 -3.74
C GLY A 284 -1.24 -7.23 -3.49
N GLY A 285 -1.97 -8.00 -2.69
CA GLY A 285 -1.75 -9.43 -2.51
C GLY A 285 -2.85 -10.27 -3.14
N THR A 286 -2.91 -11.57 -2.84
CA THR A 286 -4.03 -12.45 -3.19
C THR A 286 -5.39 -11.96 -2.64
N LEU A 287 -5.38 -11.02 -1.69
CA LEU A 287 -6.56 -10.63 -0.90
C LEU A 287 -6.80 -9.11 -0.80
N SER A 288 -5.82 -8.26 -1.15
CA SER A 288 -5.99 -6.80 -1.25
C SER A 288 -5.93 -6.35 -2.71
N PRO A 289 -6.86 -5.50 -3.18
CA PRO A 289 -6.86 -5.07 -4.57
C PRO A 289 -5.57 -4.30 -4.87
N SER A 290 -4.96 -4.66 -6.00
CA SER A 290 -3.84 -3.92 -6.55
C SER A 290 -4.32 -2.56 -7.00
N CYS A 291 -3.74 -1.50 -6.46
CA CYS A 291 -3.98 -0.18 -7.01
C CYS A 291 -3.45 -0.12 -8.45
N ARG A 292 -2.46 -0.95 -8.81
CA ARG A 292 -1.84 -0.98 -10.14
C ARG A 292 -2.76 -1.42 -11.26
N THR A 293 -3.82 -2.17 -10.94
CA THR A 293 -4.83 -2.58 -11.94
C THR A 293 -5.55 -1.36 -12.54
N CYS A 294 -5.75 -0.30 -11.75
CA CYS A 294 -6.39 0.94 -12.18
C CYS A 294 -5.42 2.15 -12.22
N HIS A 295 -4.33 2.10 -11.46
CA HIS A 295 -3.29 3.12 -11.31
C HIS A 295 -1.93 2.52 -11.67
N SER A 296 -1.75 2.17 -12.94
CA SER A 296 -0.48 1.61 -13.48
C SER A 296 0.75 2.48 -13.19
N THR A 297 0.54 3.76 -12.88
CA THR A 297 1.56 4.77 -12.59
C THR A 297 1.75 5.07 -11.09
N ILE A 298 1.12 4.34 -10.17
CA ILE A 298 1.28 4.61 -8.72
C ILE A 298 2.74 4.45 -8.23
N ASN A 299 3.55 3.69 -8.97
CA ASN A 299 4.99 3.53 -8.74
C ASN A 299 5.84 4.73 -9.14
N VAL A 300 5.27 5.72 -9.84
CA VAL A 300 6.02 6.87 -10.35
C VAL A 300 6.34 7.82 -9.20
N HIS A 301 5.42 7.99 -8.23
CA HIS A 301 5.56 8.91 -7.09
C HIS A 301 6.26 8.27 -5.88
N LYS A 302 7.58 8.12 -5.97
CA LYS A 302 8.41 7.65 -4.84
C LYS A 302 8.88 8.79 -3.94
N ILE A 303 9.26 8.44 -2.71
CA ILE A 303 9.95 9.38 -1.81
C ILE A 303 11.21 9.91 -2.52
N GLY A 304 11.41 11.23 -2.46
CA GLY A 304 12.54 11.89 -3.13
C GLY A 304 12.30 12.23 -4.60
N ILE A 305 11.10 12.03 -5.16
CA ILE A 305 10.79 12.40 -6.54
C ILE A 305 10.99 13.90 -6.85
N LEU A 306 10.84 14.76 -5.84
CA LEU A 306 11.04 16.21 -5.97
C LEU A 306 12.47 16.67 -5.63
N THR A 307 13.37 15.74 -5.29
CA THR A 307 14.71 16.06 -4.78
C THR A 307 15.77 15.75 -5.84
N PRO A 308 16.44 16.75 -6.46
CA PRO A 308 17.37 16.53 -7.58
C PRO A 308 18.51 15.55 -7.30
N THR A 309 18.98 15.48 -6.05
CA THR A 309 20.05 14.57 -5.63
C THR A 309 19.56 13.13 -5.44
N SER A 310 18.25 12.91 -5.29
CA SER A 310 17.66 11.57 -5.09
C SER A 310 17.88 10.67 -6.31
N PRO A 311 18.10 9.36 -6.15
CA PRO A 311 18.02 8.41 -7.25
C PRO A 311 16.63 8.36 -7.89
N ASP A 312 15.57 8.60 -7.12
CA ASP A 312 14.18 8.58 -7.59
C ASP A 312 13.67 9.94 -8.11
N PHE A 313 14.56 10.92 -8.32
CA PHE A 313 14.20 12.23 -8.85
C PHE A 313 13.46 12.13 -10.20
N HIS A 314 12.37 12.89 -10.38
CA HIS A 314 11.56 12.82 -11.61
C HIS A 314 12.35 13.11 -12.88
N GLY A 315 13.37 13.98 -12.84
CA GLY A 315 14.21 14.23 -14.01
C GLY A 315 14.99 12.98 -14.45
N LYS A 316 15.45 12.15 -13.50
CA LYS A 316 16.12 10.87 -13.79
C LYS A 316 15.12 9.81 -14.27
N PHE A 317 13.93 9.79 -13.66
CA PHE A 317 12.84 8.93 -14.12
C PHE A 317 12.44 9.24 -15.57
N LEU A 318 12.27 10.51 -15.92
CA LEU A 318 11.94 10.93 -17.28
C LEU A 318 13.07 10.57 -18.25
N ALA A 319 14.33 10.81 -17.90
CA ALA A 319 15.48 10.42 -18.73
C ALA A 319 15.50 8.90 -19.03
N ALA A 320 15.20 8.06 -18.04
CA ALA A 320 15.12 6.61 -18.19
C ALA A 320 13.91 6.14 -19.01
N ASN A 321 12.89 7.00 -19.18
CA ASN A 321 11.65 6.71 -19.89
C ASN A 321 11.48 7.62 -21.13
N ASN A 322 12.58 7.93 -21.81
CA ASN A 322 12.61 8.68 -23.08
C ASN A 322 11.91 10.04 -23.03
N TRP A 323 11.97 10.73 -21.88
CA TRP A 323 11.39 12.06 -21.68
C TRP A 323 9.90 12.14 -22.03
N ASN A 324 9.13 11.07 -21.81
CA ASN A 324 7.70 11.02 -22.12
C ASN A 324 6.84 11.82 -21.10
N LEU A 325 6.95 13.14 -21.18
CA LEU A 325 6.10 14.08 -20.44
C LEU A 325 4.60 14.00 -20.79
N PRO A 326 4.18 13.68 -22.03
CA PRO A 326 2.76 13.50 -22.35
C PRO A 326 2.01 12.52 -21.46
N ASP A 327 2.64 11.44 -21.00
CA ASP A 327 2.01 10.47 -20.08
C ASP A 327 1.64 11.10 -18.73
N CYS A 328 2.41 12.08 -18.28
CA CYS A 328 2.14 12.79 -17.02
C CYS A 328 0.87 13.67 -17.12
N LYS A 329 0.54 14.16 -18.33
CA LYS A 329 -0.65 15.00 -18.57
C LYS A 329 -1.95 14.26 -18.26
N GLN A 330 -1.95 12.92 -18.33
CA GLN A 330 -3.13 12.10 -18.05
C GLN A 330 -3.70 12.33 -16.64
N CYS A 331 -2.85 12.68 -15.67
CA CYS A 331 -3.26 12.97 -14.29
C CYS A 331 -3.04 14.42 -13.89
N HIS A 332 -1.91 15.03 -14.29
CA HIS A 332 -1.54 16.40 -13.90
C HIS A 332 -2.24 17.49 -14.74
N GLY A 333 -3.11 17.09 -15.66
CA GLY A 333 -3.84 17.99 -16.56
C GLY A 333 -3.03 18.32 -17.81
N SER A 334 -3.72 18.75 -18.86
CA SER A 334 -3.13 19.07 -20.16
C SER A 334 -2.04 20.16 -20.11
N ASN A 335 -2.11 21.03 -19.11
CA ASN A 335 -1.18 22.14 -18.86
C ASN A 335 -0.35 21.96 -17.57
N TYR A 336 -0.32 20.76 -16.99
CA TYR A 336 0.42 20.47 -15.75
C TYR A 336 -0.02 21.26 -14.50
N SER A 337 -1.21 21.87 -14.53
CA SER A 337 -1.72 22.68 -13.41
C SER A 337 -2.33 21.87 -12.25
N GLY A 338 -2.23 20.54 -12.30
CA GLY A 338 -2.66 19.63 -11.24
C GLY A 338 -3.81 18.70 -11.63
N GLY A 339 -4.58 19.03 -12.67
CA GLY A 339 -5.57 18.12 -13.25
C GLY A 339 -6.48 17.46 -12.21
N SER A 340 -6.61 16.12 -12.29
CA SER A 340 -7.46 15.31 -11.41
C SER A 340 -6.84 15.01 -10.04
N ILE A 341 -5.55 15.30 -9.85
CA ILE A 341 -4.79 14.98 -8.62
C ILE A 341 -4.30 16.23 -7.87
N SER A 342 -4.67 17.43 -8.36
CA SER A 342 -4.38 18.77 -7.81
C SER A 342 -2.91 19.14 -7.57
N SER A 343 -1.94 18.28 -7.88
CA SER A 343 -0.51 18.57 -7.73
C SER A 343 0.05 19.20 -9.01
N SER A 344 0.34 20.50 -8.95
CA SER A 344 0.81 21.30 -10.09
C SER A 344 2.33 21.24 -10.25
N CYS A 345 2.81 21.01 -11.48
CA CYS A 345 4.23 21.11 -11.82
C CYS A 345 4.68 22.58 -11.96
N LEU A 346 3.72 23.49 -12.18
CA LEU A 346 3.97 24.90 -12.50
C LEU A 346 4.52 25.70 -11.31
N THR A 347 4.50 25.13 -10.10
CA THR A 347 5.14 25.73 -8.93
C THR A 347 6.66 25.77 -9.06
N CYS A 348 7.26 24.71 -9.63
CA CYS A 348 8.71 24.66 -9.88
C CYS A 348 9.04 25.00 -11.34
N HIS A 349 8.20 24.57 -12.29
CA HIS A 349 8.35 24.86 -13.72
C HIS A 349 7.50 26.06 -14.10
N SER A 350 7.92 27.24 -13.65
CA SER A 350 7.14 28.48 -13.78
C SER A 350 7.19 29.15 -15.15
N GLN A 351 7.99 28.61 -16.09
CA GLN A 351 8.09 29.16 -17.44
C GLN A 351 6.77 28.98 -18.20
N PRO A 352 6.48 29.79 -19.24
CA PRO A 352 5.21 29.69 -19.99
C PRO A 352 4.92 28.31 -20.59
N ALA A 353 5.95 27.58 -21.01
CA ALA A 353 5.83 26.20 -21.50
C ALA A 353 5.86 25.14 -20.38
N GLY A 354 5.90 25.56 -19.12
CA GLY A 354 5.96 24.68 -17.97
C GLY A 354 7.15 23.72 -18.02
N PRO A 355 6.94 22.43 -17.69
CA PRO A 355 7.98 21.40 -17.80
C PRO A 355 8.53 21.16 -19.22
N GLU A 356 7.86 21.66 -20.26
CA GLU A 356 8.28 21.53 -21.67
C GLU A 356 9.15 22.70 -22.14
N ALA A 357 9.45 23.69 -21.28
CA ALA A 357 10.35 24.79 -21.61
C ALA A 357 11.76 24.28 -21.96
N CYS A 358 12.40 24.83 -22.99
CA CYS A 358 13.68 24.31 -23.52
C CYS A 358 14.78 24.30 -22.45
N ASN A 359 14.81 25.33 -21.60
CA ASN A 359 15.78 25.45 -20.50
C ASN A 359 15.54 24.47 -19.34
N THR A 360 14.44 23.72 -19.36
CA THR A 360 14.18 22.64 -18.41
C THR A 360 15.18 21.50 -18.59
N CYS A 361 15.48 21.15 -19.84
CA CYS A 361 16.41 20.07 -20.17
C CYS A 361 17.78 20.62 -20.61
N HIS A 362 17.81 21.65 -21.46
CA HIS A 362 19.04 22.16 -22.07
C HIS A 362 19.42 23.54 -21.53
N GLY A 363 20.64 23.68 -21.02
CA GLY A 363 21.14 24.98 -20.57
C GLY A 363 20.87 25.25 -19.09
N ASP A 364 20.38 26.44 -18.75
CA ASP A 364 20.20 26.89 -17.36
C ASP A 364 18.71 26.90 -16.97
N PHE A 365 18.33 25.98 -16.08
CA PHE A 365 16.97 25.87 -15.55
C PHE A 365 16.45 27.18 -14.94
N SER A 366 17.35 27.96 -14.33
CA SER A 366 17.02 29.23 -13.68
C SER A 366 16.96 30.42 -14.64
N ASN A 367 17.51 30.27 -15.85
CA ASN A 367 17.63 31.36 -16.82
C ASN A 367 17.12 30.95 -18.22
N PRO A 368 15.88 31.31 -18.59
CA PRO A 368 15.30 30.95 -19.88
C PRO A 368 15.99 31.57 -21.09
N SER A 369 16.85 32.58 -20.91
CA SER A 369 17.66 33.16 -21.99
C SER A 369 18.93 32.34 -22.28
N LYS A 370 19.24 31.31 -21.48
CA LYS A 370 20.42 30.44 -21.65
C LYS A 370 20.01 29.00 -21.91
N THR A 371 19.36 28.75 -23.04
CA THR A 371 18.85 27.44 -23.49
C THR A 371 19.90 26.57 -24.20
N ALA A 372 21.11 27.08 -24.45
CA ALA A 372 22.18 26.38 -25.16
C ALA A 372 23.48 26.39 -24.32
N PRO A 373 24.12 25.22 -24.12
CA PRO A 373 24.55 24.76 -22.80
C PRO A 373 25.77 25.46 -22.18
N PRO A 374 25.59 25.95 -20.93
CA PRO A 374 26.61 25.97 -19.88
C PRO A 374 26.71 24.64 -19.10
N GLN A 375 25.64 23.83 -19.10
CA GLN A 375 25.56 22.45 -18.57
C GLN A 375 24.90 21.53 -19.61
N ASP A 376 25.42 20.31 -19.80
CA ASP A 376 24.84 19.35 -20.76
C ASP A 376 23.70 18.48 -20.15
N LEU A 377 23.02 17.69 -21.00
CA LEU A 377 21.92 16.81 -20.60
C LEU A 377 22.30 15.73 -19.57
N SER A 378 23.59 15.42 -19.43
CA SER A 378 24.10 14.46 -18.43
C SER A 378 24.51 15.17 -17.13
N GLY A 379 24.30 16.49 -17.03
CA GLY A 379 24.65 17.30 -15.89
C GLY A 379 26.13 17.74 -15.86
N ASN A 380 26.90 17.50 -16.92
CA ASN A 380 28.31 17.90 -16.96
C ASN A 380 28.43 19.42 -17.15
N THR A 381 29.43 20.02 -16.51
CA THR A 381 29.74 21.46 -16.60
C THR A 381 31.18 21.74 -17.06
N SER A 382 31.99 20.70 -17.26
CA SER A 382 33.35 20.82 -17.77
C SER A 382 33.36 20.89 -19.29
N THR A 383 34.18 21.78 -19.85
CA THR A 383 34.41 21.90 -21.31
C THR A 383 35.17 20.71 -21.91
N THR A 384 35.54 19.72 -21.11
CA THR A 384 36.00 18.41 -21.62
C THR A 384 34.88 17.59 -22.28
N PHE A 385 33.61 17.92 -22.01
CA PHE A 385 32.47 17.26 -22.61
C PHE A 385 31.98 18.01 -23.86
N LYS A 386 31.59 17.26 -24.90
CA LYS A 386 31.13 17.82 -26.19
C LYS A 386 29.91 18.74 -26.06
N GLY A 387 29.10 18.55 -25.02
CA GLY A 387 27.88 19.29 -24.78
C GLY A 387 28.09 20.62 -24.06
N VAL A 388 29.32 21.03 -23.72
CA VAL A 388 29.53 22.15 -22.78
C VAL A 388 30.41 23.26 -23.40
N GLY A 389 29.97 24.51 -23.25
CA GLY A 389 30.78 25.73 -23.42
C GLY A 389 30.82 26.31 -24.83
N ALA A 390 30.89 25.48 -25.87
CA ALA A 390 31.01 25.95 -27.25
C ALA A 390 29.81 26.77 -27.73
N HIS A 391 28.59 26.40 -27.33
CA HIS A 391 27.38 27.16 -27.64
C HIS A 391 27.44 28.60 -27.10
N ASP A 392 27.91 28.78 -25.86
CA ASP A 392 28.03 30.12 -25.25
C ASP A 392 29.02 31.02 -26.00
N LYS A 393 30.11 30.44 -26.52
CA LYS A 393 31.08 31.16 -27.37
C LYS A 393 30.50 31.66 -28.68
N HIS A 394 29.54 30.94 -29.24
CA HIS A 394 28.90 31.30 -30.50
C HIS A 394 27.70 32.25 -30.32
N LEU A 395 26.89 32.00 -29.28
CA LEU A 395 25.63 32.71 -29.05
C LEU A 395 25.81 34.01 -28.25
N ASN A 396 26.63 33.97 -27.19
CA ASN A 396 26.64 35.03 -26.18
C ASN A 396 27.97 35.78 -26.09
N THR A 397 29.09 35.07 -26.22
CA THR A 397 30.43 35.62 -25.97
C THR A 397 31.31 35.64 -27.20
N ASN A 398 30.71 35.70 -28.40
CA ASN A 398 31.46 35.80 -29.64
C ASN A 398 32.22 37.14 -29.67
N SER A 399 33.55 37.06 -29.73
CA SER A 399 34.43 38.22 -29.73
C SER A 399 34.98 38.56 -31.12
N LEU A 400 34.82 37.68 -32.10
CA LEU A 400 35.41 37.80 -33.42
C LEU A 400 34.40 38.09 -34.52
N GLY A 401 33.12 37.80 -34.31
CA GLY A 401 32.08 38.06 -35.29
C GLY A 401 30.73 38.27 -34.64
N LYS A 402 29.68 38.38 -35.45
CA LYS A 402 28.30 38.46 -34.95
C LYS A 402 27.89 37.20 -34.20
N THR A 403 26.83 37.32 -33.39
CA THR A 403 26.14 36.17 -32.80
C THR A 403 25.77 35.15 -33.88
N ILE A 404 26.06 33.88 -33.59
CA ILE A 404 25.76 32.77 -34.50
C ILE A 404 24.54 32.04 -33.97
N GLU A 405 23.44 32.14 -34.72
CA GLU A 405 22.18 31.48 -34.41
C GLU A 405 22.29 29.95 -34.52
N CYS A 406 21.49 29.24 -33.73
CA CYS A 406 21.55 27.78 -33.58
C CYS A 406 21.33 27.04 -34.91
N GLU A 407 20.42 27.55 -35.75
CA GLU A 407 20.02 27.02 -37.06
C GLU A 407 21.19 26.94 -38.05
N THR A 408 22.24 27.71 -37.80
CA THR A 408 23.48 27.67 -38.58
C THR A 408 24.17 26.30 -38.48
N CYS A 409 23.98 25.58 -37.37
CA CYS A 409 24.65 24.31 -37.09
C CYS A 409 23.71 23.12 -37.19
N HIS A 410 22.51 23.22 -36.64
CA HIS A 410 21.55 22.11 -36.58
C HIS A 410 20.11 22.61 -36.61
N THR A 411 19.18 21.72 -36.90
CA THR A 411 17.76 22.05 -36.81
C THR A 411 17.37 22.31 -35.36
N VAL A 412 16.73 23.46 -35.11
CA VAL A 412 16.17 23.80 -33.79
C VAL A 412 14.70 23.36 -33.76
N PRO A 413 14.31 22.48 -32.83
CA PRO A 413 12.92 22.04 -32.74
C PRO A 413 12.02 23.15 -32.20
N ASN A 414 10.82 23.28 -32.77
CA ASN A 414 9.82 24.26 -32.33
C ASN A 414 9.10 23.86 -31.03
N SER A 415 9.12 22.57 -30.68
CA SER A 415 8.44 22.03 -29.51
C SER A 415 9.09 20.73 -29.03
N LEU A 416 8.77 20.31 -27.80
CA LEU A 416 9.28 19.06 -27.19
C LEU A 416 9.08 17.85 -28.11
N THR A 417 7.90 17.70 -28.71
CA THR A 417 7.54 16.54 -29.53
C THR A 417 7.81 16.74 -31.02
N SER A 418 8.60 17.75 -31.39
CA SER A 418 9.01 17.93 -32.78
C SER A 418 9.79 16.70 -33.28
N SER A 419 9.54 16.29 -34.52
CA SER A 419 10.29 15.18 -35.13
C SER A 419 11.79 15.47 -35.10
N GLY A 420 12.58 14.51 -34.65
CA GLY A 420 14.04 14.66 -34.53
C GLY A 420 14.53 15.27 -33.21
N HIS A 421 13.65 15.58 -32.25
CA HIS A 421 14.07 16.13 -30.96
C HIS A 421 14.21 15.06 -29.87
N LEU A 422 13.11 14.37 -29.54
CA LEU A 422 13.09 13.25 -28.60
C LEU A 422 13.17 11.93 -29.37
N ASP A 423 14.27 11.72 -30.08
CA ASP A 423 14.54 10.44 -30.74
C ASP A 423 15.65 9.66 -30.02
N GLY A 424 15.97 8.47 -30.55
CA GLY A 424 16.96 7.58 -29.96
C GLY A 424 18.41 7.86 -30.39
N ASN A 425 18.64 8.78 -31.33
CA ASN A 425 19.96 9.01 -31.90
C ASN A 425 20.63 10.18 -31.17
N LEU A 426 21.44 9.86 -30.16
CA LEU A 426 22.28 10.86 -29.50
C LEU A 426 23.70 10.86 -30.09
N PRO A 427 24.35 12.02 -30.26
CA PRO A 427 23.88 13.39 -30.00
C PRO A 427 23.04 13.97 -31.16
N ALA A 428 22.44 15.14 -30.95
CA ALA A 428 21.71 15.90 -31.98
C ALA A 428 22.48 16.00 -33.30
N GLU A 429 21.76 15.84 -34.42
CA GLU A 429 22.33 15.87 -35.76
C GLU A 429 22.81 17.27 -36.14
N VAL A 430 24.07 17.38 -36.56
CA VAL A 430 24.65 18.64 -37.03
C VAL A 430 24.57 18.69 -38.55
N ASN A 431 23.68 19.54 -39.05
CA ASN A 431 23.47 19.80 -40.47
C ASN A 431 23.74 21.29 -40.72
N PHE A 432 24.99 21.62 -41.07
CA PHE A 432 25.38 23.01 -41.26
C PHE A 432 24.59 23.68 -42.38
N THR A 433 24.07 24.87 -42.12
CA THR A 433 23.34 25.68 -43.11
C THR A 433 23.73 27.15 -43.03
N GLY A 434 23.21 27.96 -43.96
CA GLY A 434 23.34 29.41 -43.94
C GLY A 434 24.80 29.86 -43.92
N LEU A 435 25.17 30.63 -42.90
CA LEU A 435 26.49 31.24 -42.79
C LEU A 435 27.63 30.20 -42.67
N ALA A 436 27.41 29.05 -42.04
CA ALA A 436 28.46 28.04 -41.86
C ALA A 436 28.97 27.44 -43.19
N ILE A 437 28.16 27.50 -44.25
CA ILE A 437 28.48 26.96 -45.57
C ILE A 437 28.64 28.05 -46.64
N PHE A 438 28.60 29.32 -46.24
CA PHE A 438 28.67 30.44 -47.18
C PHE A 438 29.99 30.44 -47.97
N ASN A 439 29.93 30.38 -49.31
CA ASN A 439 31.11 30.32 -50.19
C ASN A 439 32.18 29.30 -49.76
N ALA A 440 31.75 28.22 -49.11
CA ALA A 440 32.60 27.10 -48.70
C ALA A 440 32.58 26.00 -49.76
N ALA A 441 33.61 25.16 -49.81
CA ALA A 441 33.77 24.09 -50.81
C ALA A 441 32.76 22.91 -50.71
N GLY A 442 31.61 23.10 -50.05
CA GLY A 442 30.47 22.17 -50.12
C GLY A 442 30.52 20.93 -49.21
N ASN A 443 31.38 20.88 -48.19
CA ASN A 443 31.61 19.69 -47.36
C ASN A 443 31.80 20.00 -45.86
N ALA A 444 31.16 21.06 -45.36
CA ALA A 444 31.12 21.40 -43.94
C ALA A 444 30.66 20.18 -43.11
N ASN A 445 31.40 19.84 -42.07
CA ASN A 445 31.15 18.63 -41.31
C ASN A 445 31.53 18.76 -39.83
N TYR A 446 30.73 18.12 -38.98
CA TYR A 446 31.03 17.91 -37.58
C TYR A 446 31.21 16.42 -37.32
N SER A 447 32.40 16.05 -36.85
CA SER A 447 32.69 14.68 -36.44
C SER A 447 32.48 14.54 -34.94
N SER A 448 31.46 13.77 -34.54
CA SER A 448 31.14 13.53 -33.13
C SER A 448 32.16 12.65 -32.41
N SER A 449 32.92 11.83 -33.14
CA SER A 449 33.96 10.94 -32.60
C SER A 449 35.24 11.70 -32.25
N THR A 450 35.62 12.68 -33.06
CA THR A 450 36.81 13.52 -32.85
C THR A 450 36.48 14.88 -32.21
N ILE A 451 35.18 15.21 -32.07
CA ILE A 451 34.68 16.49 -31.54
C ILE A 451 35.24 17.65 -32.37
N THR A 452 35.24 17.52 -33.70
CA THR A 452 35.86 18.49 -34.61
C THR A 452 34.87 19.07 -35.61
N CYS A 453 34.89 20.38 -35.77
CA CYS A 453 34.23 21.08 -36.86
C CYS A 453 35.25 21.39 -37.96
N ALA A 454 34.96 21.01 -39.20
CA ALA A 454 35.84 21.21 -40.33
C ALA A 454 35.06 21.71 -41.55
N ASN A 455 35.80 22.31 -42.50
CA ASN A 455 35.27 22.75 -43.79
C ASN A 455 34.12 23.78 -43.68
N THR A 456 34.06 24.56 -42.59
CA THR A 456 33.06 25.62 -42.41
C THR A 456 33.63 26.98 -42.82
N TYR A 457 32.77 27.86 -43.33
CA TYR A 457 33.09 29.24 -43.69
C TYR A 457 33.77 29.98 -42.52
N CYS A 458 33.17 29.92 -41.34
CA CYS A 458 33.64 30.63 -40.14
C CYS A 458 35.04 30.19 -39.69
N HIS A 459 35.43 28.94 -39.98
CA HIS A 459 36.74 28.39 -39.63
C HIS A 459 37.71 28.40 -40.83
N GLY A 460 37.44 29.25 -41.82
CA GLY A 460 38.39 29.54 -42.90
C GLY A 460 38.25 28.69 -44.15
N ASN A 461 37.17 27.92 -44.30
CA ASN A 461 36.86 27.26 -45.57
C ASN A 461 36.06 28.19 -46.47
N PHE A 462 36.71 29.23 -46.99
CA PHE A 462 36.08 30.16 -47.92
C PHE A 462 36.95 30.38 -49.14
N GLU A 463 36.30 30.62 -50.27
CA GLU A 463 36.95 31.02 -51.51
C GLU A 463 36.22 32.23 -52.11
N PHE A 464 36.98 33.26 -52.45
CA PHE A 464 36.46 34.45 -53.13
C PHE A 464 37.20 34.61 -54.46
N ASN A 465 36.51 34.45 -55.58
CA ASN A 465 37.15 34.56 -56.90
C ASN A 465 37.34 36.03 -57.29
N LYS A 466 38.44 36.29 -58.00
CA LYS A 466 38.75 37.60 -58.59
C LYS A 466 37.71 38.01 -59.62
N SER A 467 37.18 37.05 -60.37
CA SER A 467 36.11 37.26 -61.37
C SER A 467 34.82 37.81 -60.76
N ASP A 468 34.56 37.51 -59.48
CA ASP A 468 33.34 37.90 -58.77
C ASP A 468 33.49 39.28 -58.09
N ALA A 469 34.67 39.89 -58.20
CA ALA A 469 34.96 41.23 -57.70
C ALA A 469 34.74 42.26 -58.82
N LEU A 470 34.23 43.44 -58.41
CA LEU A 470 34.19 44.62 -59.27
C LEU A 470 35.58 44.86 -59.86
N LEU A 471 35.66 45.22 -61.14
CA LEU A 471 36.93 45.44 -61.83
C LEU A 471 37.85 46.41 -61.08
N ALA A 472 37.26 47.46 -60.49
CA ALA A 472 37.95 48.45 -59.68
C ALA A 472 38.60 47.90 -58.40
N ASN A 473 38.21 46.71 -57.92
CA ASN A 473 38.72 46.06 -56.72
C ASN A 473 39.63 44.87 -57.01
N GLN A 474 39.76 44.47 -58.29
CA GLN A 474 40.54 43.29 -58.67
C GLN A 474 42.06 43.48 -58.45
N PHE A 475 42.54 44.72 -58.25
CA PHE A 475 43.93 45.01 -57.89
C PHE A 475 44.34 44.42 -56.53
N ALA A 476 43.37 44.17 -55.63
CA ALA A 476 43.62 43.56 -54.33
C ALA A 476 43.96 42.07 -54.42
N TYR A 477 43.74 41.43 -55.58
CA TYR A 477 43.99 40.01 -55.81
C TYR A 477 45.36 39.76 -56.46
N SER A 478 46.18 38.96 -55.79
CA SER A 478 47.47 38.47 -56.31
C SER A 478 47.37 37.11 -57.01
N ALA A 479 46.18 36.47 -56.97
CA ALA A 479 45.87 35.20 -57.61
C ALA A 479 44.41 35.20 -58.12
N ASP A 480 43.97 34.11 -58.75
CA ASP A 480 42.60 34.00 -59.28
C ASP A 480 41.52 33.97 -58.19
N LYS A 481 41.89 33.63 -56.95
CA LYS A 481 41.01 33.63 -55.79
C LYS A 481 41.77 33.94 -54.50
N MET A 482 41.03 34.48 -53.53
CA MET A 482 41.47 34.57 -52.13
C MET A 482 40.89 33.41 -51.33
N ILE A 483 41.71 32.77 -50.51
CA ILE A 483 41.31 31.60 -49.71
C ILE A 483 41.67 31.77 -48.23
N GLY A 484 40.86 31.14 -47.39
CA GLY A 484 41.18 30.95 -45.97
C GLY A 484 42.12 29.77 -45.73
N ALA A 485 42.40 29.50 -44.46
CA ALA A 485 43.31 28.44 -44.03
C ALA A 485 42.60 27.08 -43.80
N ASN A 486 41.28 27.02 -43.96
CA ASN A 486 40.42 25.85 -43.70
C ASN A 486 40.82 25.08 -42.42
N LYS A 487 40.76 25.78 -41.29
CA LYS A 487 41.15 25.22 -40.00
C LYS A 487 40.08 24.26 -39.49
N SER A 488 40.49 23.03 -39.19
CA SER A 488 39.69 22.13 -38.36
C SER A 488 39.87 22.51 -36.89
N VAL A 489 38.76 22.76 -36.20
CA VAL A 489 38.77 23.16 -34.78
C VAL A 489 38.16 22.08 -33.89
N VAL A 490 38.61 22.01 -32.64
CA VAL A 490 38.00 21.13 -31.62
C VAL A 490 36.84 21.87 -30.95
N TRP A 491 35.62 21.36 -31.11
CA TRP A 491 34.36 22.03 -30.74
C TRP A 491 34.32 22.47 -29.27
N ASN A 492 34.69 21.59 -28.34
CA ASN A 492 34.62 21.88 -26.91
C ASN A 492 35.88 22.57 -26.34
N LYS A 493 36.87 22.87 -27.18
CA LYS A 493 38.10 23.55 -26.76
C LYS A 493 37.93 25.07 -26.86
N VAL A 494 37.40 25.65 -25.78
CA VAL A 494 36.99 27.06 -25.69
C VAL A 494 37.97 27.96 -24.93
N ASP A 495 39.24 27.55 -24.83
CA ASP A 495 40.34 28.27 -24.14
C ASP A 495 40.94 29.42 -24.98
N GLY A 496 40.40 29.66 -26.18
CA GLY A 496 40.87 30.69 -27.11
C GLY A 496 41.94 30.22 -28.10
N THR A 497 42.51 29.03 -27.93
CA THR A 497 43.57 28.52 -28.83
C THR A 497 43.03 28.12 -30.21
N GLU A 498 41.74 27.80 -30.30
CA GLU A 498 41.07 27.45 -31.57
C GLU A 498 40.77 28.67 -32.45
N ALA A 499 40.79 29.90 -31.91
CA ALA A 499 40.36 31.11 -32.60
C ALA A 499 41.42 32.24 -32.61
N VAL A 500 42.71 31.88 -32.58
CA VAL A 500 43.81 32.86 -32.64
C VAL A 500 43.83 33.56 -34.01
N CYS A 501 44.05 34.88 -34.03
CA CYS A 501 44.20 35.65 -35.26
C CYS A 501 45.29 35.05 -36.17
N GLY A 502 45.01 34.98 -37.48
CA GLY A 502 45.88 34.32 -38.46
C GLY A 502 45.55 32.84 -38.67
N SER A 503 44.74 32.22 -37.81
CA SER A 503 44.46 30.79 -37.91
C SER A 503 43.28 30.44 -38.82
N CYS A 504 42.30 31.34 -39.02
CA CYS A 504 41.21 31.14 -39.99
C CYS A 504 41.62 31.60 -41.40
N HIS A 505 42.42 32.65 -41.49
CA HIS A 505 42.99 33.17 -42.74
C HIS A 505 44.33 33.85 -42.44
N GLY A 506 45.21 33.92 -43.44
CA GLY A 506 46.46 34.67 -43.34
C GLY A 506 46.22 36.17 -43.13
N LEU A 507 47.26 36.89 -42.71
CA LEU A 507 47.24 38.34 -42.53
C LEU A 507 48.25 38.99 -43.51
N PRO A 508 47.90 39.21 -44.79
CA PRO A 508 46.57 39.08 -45.41
C PRO A 508 46.24 37.64 -45.88
N PRO A 509 44.98 37.34 -46.27
CA PRO A 509 44.59 36.03 -46.79
C PRO A 509 45.43 35.59 -47.99
N ILE A 510 45.55 34.28 -48.21
CA ILE A 510 46.28 33.75 -49.36
C ILE A 510 45.55 34.19 -50.63
N GLY A 511 46.29 34.74 -51.61
CA GLY A 511 45.74 35.31 -52.84
C GLY A 511 45.38 36.81 -52.76
N HIS A 512 45.58 37.44 -51.60
CA HIS A 512 45.47 38.89 -51.42
C HIS A 512 46.84 39.56 -51.57
N THR A 513 46.90 40.66 -52.33
CA THR A 513 48.11 41.47 -52.49
C THR A 513 48.57 42.02 -51.13
N ASN A 514 49.84 41.86 -50.78
CA ASN A 514 50.38 42.40 -49.53
C ASN A 514 50.72 43.89 -49.69
N PHE A 515 50.01 44.76 -48.97
CA PHE A 515 50.18 46.22 -49.03
C PHE A 515 51.09 46.79 -47.92
N GLY A 516 51.87 45.95 -47.23
CA GLY A 516 52.85 46.42 -46.24
C GLY A 516 52.48 46.15 -44.78
N GLY A 517 51.68 45.11 -44.51
CA GLY A 517 51.40 44.62 -43.15
C GLY A 517 50.08 45.11 -42.54
N LEU A 518 49.81 44.68 -41.30
CA LEU A 518 48.51 44.80 -40.61
C LEU A 518 47.98 46.24 -40.50
N ASN A 519 48.86 47.23 -40.33
CA ASN A 519 48.48 48.63 -40.23
C ASN A 519 47.90 49.20 -41.53
N THR A 520 48.09 48.53 -42.66
CA THR A 520 47.55 48.95 -43.96
C THR A 520 46.15 48.41 -44.22
N CYS A 521 45.72 47.38 -43.47
CA CYS A 521 44.40 46.77 -43.63
C CYS A 521 43.28 47.79 -43.43
N VAL A 522 43.43 48.74 -42.49
CA VAL A 522 42.45 49.79 -42.21
C VAL A 522 42.12 50.66 -43.43
N ASN A 523 43.06 50.84 -44.38
CA ASN A 523 42.82 51.69 -45.54
C ASN A 523 41.67 51.19 -46.43
N CYS A 524 41.48 49.88 -46.48
CA CYS A 524 40.38 49.24 -47.21
C CYS A 524 39.33 48.64 -46.26
N HIS A 525 39.70 48.20 -45.06
CA HIS A 525 38.80 47.54 -44.11
C HIS A 525 38.47 48.41 -42.89
N MET A 526 38.45 49.74 -43.06
CA MET A 526 38.19 50.72 -41.98
C MET A 526 36.88 50.51 -41.21
N GLY A 527 35.89 49.82 -41.80
CA GLY A 527 34.65 49.47 -41.12
C GLY A 527 34.75 48.23 -40.21
N VAL A 528 35.83 47.45 -40.35
CA VAL A 528 36.01 46.14 -39.71
C VAL A 528 37.15 46.17 -38.70
N VAL A 529 38.31 46.72 -39.07
CA VAL A 529 39.53 46.73 -38.26
C VAL A 529 40.14 48.13 -38.15
N ASN A 530 40.84 48.39 -37.03
CA ASN A 530 41.63 49.61 -36.85
C ASN A 530 43.10 49.46 -37.33
N ALA A 531 43.90 50.51 -37.18
CA ALA A 531 45.31 50.52 -37.57
C ALA A 531 46.20 49.55 -36.76
N GLN A 532 45.70 49.03 -35.64
CA GLN A 532 46.36 48.00 -34.84
C GLN A 532 45.93 46.58 -35.26
N GLY A 533 45.05 46.43 -36.27
CA GLY A 533 44.51 45.16 -36.71
C GLY A 533 43.45 44.56 -35.78
N GLN A 534 42.93 45.35 -34.83
CA GLN A 534 41.87 44.91 -33.92
C GLN A 534 40.51 45.07 -34.59
N ILE A 535 39.62 44.10 -34.38
CA ILE A 535 38.24 44.16 -34.87
C ILE A 535 37.48 45.23 -34.08
N ILE A 536 37.00 46.25 -34.77
CA ILE A 536 36.21 47.34 -34.18
C ILE A 536 34.70 47.17 -34.39
N ASN A 537 34.30 46.31 -35.33
CA ASN A 537 32.90 45.97 -35.56
C ASN A 537 32.74 44.48 -35.87
N GLN A 538 32.32 43.72 -34.87
CA GLN A 538 32.07 42.29 -34.95
C GLN A 538 30.95 41.94 -35.95
N GLN A 539 29.98 42.84 -36.17
CA GLN A 539 28.90 42.60 -37.14
C GLN A 539 29.40 42.53 -38.59
N LYS A 540 30.63 43.00 -38.82
CA LYS A 540 31.28 43.08 -40.14
C LYS A 540 32.39 42.05 -40.37
N HIS A 541 32.73 41.27 -39.35
CA HIS A 541 33.74 40.21 -39.45
C HIS A 541 33.07 38.85 -39.36
N ILE A 542 33.29 37.99 -40.37
CA ILE A 542 32.64 36.67 -40.50
C ILE A 542 31.11 36.81 -40.63
N ASN A 543 30.64 37.68 -41.52
CA ASN A 543 29.21 37.94 -41.74
C ASN A 543 28.69 37.48 -43.12
N GLY A 544 29.56 36.94 -43.98
CA GLY A 544 29.21 36.54 -45.34
C GLY A 544 29.29 37.69 -46.36
N GLU A 545 29.83 38.85 -45.99
CA GLU A 545 29.91 40.00 -46.85
C GLU A 545 31.36 40.50 -47.04
N LYS A 546 31.61 41.11 -48.20
CA LYS A 546 32.90 41.74 -48.52
C LYS A 546 32.89 43.18 -47.99
N ASN A 547 33.19 43.35 -46.71
CA ASN A 547 33.16 44.66 -46.05
C ASN A 547 34.48 45.42 -46.29
N VAL A 548 34.41 46.39 -47.22
CA VAL A 548 35.51 47.26 -47.64
C VAL A 548 35.02 48.71 -47.80
N PHE A 549 35.94 49.67 -47.67
CA PHE A 549 35.73 51.11 -47.78
C PHE A 549 34.61 51.66 -46.87
N GLY A 550 34.46 51.06 -45.68
CA GLY A 550 33.51 51.47 -44.65
C GLY A 550 32.13 50.81 -44.74
N ASN A 551 31.83 50.10 -45.82
CA ASN A 551 30.58 49.35 -45.99
C ASN A 551 30.54 48.07 -45.20
#